data_AF-J3C9A7-F1
#
_entry.id   AF-J3C9A7-F1
#
_cell.length_a   1.000
_cell.length_b   1.000
_cell.length_c   1.000
_cell.angle_alpha   90.00
_cell.angle_beta   90.00
_cell.angle_gamma   90.00
#
_symmetry.space_group_name_H-M   'P 1'
#
loop_
_entity.id
_entity.type
_entity.pdbx_description
1 polymer ?
#
loop_
_entity_poly.entity_id
_entity_poly.type
_entity_poly.pdbx_seq_one_letter_code
_entity_poly.pdbx_strand_id
1 'polypeptide(L)'
;MHKTDQRILRLIELLIFQNKISYSVDFCKEIGMLPATLSKIKKGITHFTVNQIETICIKYNVNANWIFGLEKKVFNMPGSIEITGI
;
A
#
# COMPACT_ATOMS: atom_id res chain seq x y z
N MET A 1 9.71 -11.60 -2.26
CA MET A 1 8.59 -10.77 -1.78
C MET A 1 7.51 -10.74 -2.86
N HIS A 2 6.23 -10.85 -2.51
CA HIS A 2 5.15 -10.92 -3.50
C HIS A 2 4.97 -9.55 -4.20
N LYS A 3 4.57 -9.52 -5.48
CA LYS A 3 4.40 -8.26 -6.23
C LYS A 3 3.36 -7.35 -5.59
N THR A 4 2.31 -7.92 -5.02
CA THR A 4 1.30 -7.20 -4.23
C THR A 4 1.92 -6.50 -3.02
N ASP A 5 2.77 -7.19 -2.26
CA ASP A 5 3.45 -6.59 -1.11
C ASP A 5 4.37 -5.45 -1.55
N GLN A 6 5.13 -5.65 -2.64
CA GLN A 6 6.00 -4.61 -3.20
C GLN A 6 5.22 -3.36 -3.60
N ARG A 7 4.06 -3.52 -4.27
CA ARG A 7 3.18 -2.40 -4.63
C ARG A 7 2.67 -1.66 -3.39
N ILE A 8 2.24 -2.39 -2.36
CA ILE A 8 1.75 -1.75 -1.13
C ILE A 8 2.89 -1.05 -0.37
N LEU A 9 4.10 -1.62 -0.34
CA LEU A 9 5.27 -0.94 0.23
C LEU A 9 5.59 0.35 -0.53
N ARG A 10 5.49 0.33 -1.86
CA ARG A 10 5.66 1.52 -2.70
C ARG A 10 4.56 2.57 -2.47
N LEU A 11 3.33 2.12 -2.21
CA LEU A 11 2.23 3.00 -1.79
C LEU A 11 2.58 3.71 -0.48
N ILE A 12 3.15 3.03 0.51
CA ILE A 12 3.55 3.66 1.79
C ILE A 12 4.56 4.80 1.52
N GLU A 13 5.55 4.56 0.67
CA GLU A 13 6.54 5.58 0.28
C GLU A 13 5.86 6.77 -0.43
N LEU A 14 4.90 6.50 -1.33
CA LEU A 14 4.13 7.53 -2.01
C LEU A 14 3.31 8.37 -1.03
N LEU A 15 2.65 7.74 -0.05
CA LEU A 15 1.85 8.44 0.96
C LEU A 15 2.71 9.34 1.84
N ILE A 16 3.93 8.90 2.19
CA ILE A 16 4.92 9.73 2.90
C ILE A 16 5.34 10.90 2.02
N PHE A 17 5.70 10.65 0.76
CA PHE A 17 6.11 11.69 -0.18
C PHE A 17 5.03 12.76 -0.39
N GLN A 18 3.75 12.37 -0.40
CA GLN A 18 2.61 13.28 -0.51
C GLN A 18 2.21 13.94 0.83
N ASN A 19 2.97 13.72 1.91
CA ASN A 19 2.65 14.16 3.27
C ASN A 19 1.26 13.73 3.75
N LYS A 20 0.75 12.58 3.27
CA LYS A 20 -0.50 11.98 3.77
C LYS A 20 -0.29 11.30 5.11
N ILE A 21 0.91 10.77 5.31
CA ILE A 21 1.42 10.22 6.57
C ILE A 21 2.86 10.69 6.75
N SER A 22 3.36 10.72 7.98
CA SER A 22 4.75 11.12 8.23
C SER A 22 5.69 9.93 8.17
N TYR A 23 5.24 8.78 8.67
CA TYR A 23 6.08 7.59 8.82
C TYR A 23 5.31 6.31 8.50
N SER A 24 6.05 5.24 8.18
CA SER A 24 5.43 3.92 7.94
C SER A 24 4.70 3.33 9.15
N VAL A 25 4.99 3.80 10.37
CA VAL A 25 4.26 3.41 11.58
C VAL A 25 2.84 4.01 11.61
N ASP A 26 2.66 5.20 11.04
CA ASP A 26 1.36 5.86 10.95
C ASP A 26 0.44 5.06 10.03
N PHE A 27 0.96 4.60 8.89
CA PHE A 27 0.26 3.66 8.01
C PHE A 27 -0.21 2.42 8.76
N CYS A 28 0.68 1.78 9.53
CA CYS A 28 0.36 0.60 10.31
C CYS A 28 -0.80 0.87 11.28
N LYS A 29 -0.74 2.00 12.01
CA LYS A 29 -1.78 2.43 12.94
C LYS A 29 -3.12 2.66 12.23
N GLU A 30 -3.11 3.32 11.08
CA GLU A 30 -4.32 3.67 10.33
C GLU A 30 -5.04 2.46 9.73
N ILE A 31 -4.32 1.40 9.38
CA ILE A 31 -4.91 0.15 8.85
C ILE A 31 -5.08 -0.94 9.92
N GLY A 32 -4.85 -0.62 11.20
CA GLY A 32 -5.00 -1.58 12.31
C GLY A 32 -3.98 -2.73 12.30
N MET A 33 -2.76 -2.47 11.82
CA MET A 33 -1.67 -3.45 11.71
C MET A 33 -0.54 -3.12 12.70
N LEU A 34 0.13 -4.15 13.22
CA LEU A 34 1.34 -3.99 14.04
C LEU A 34 2.56 -3.64 13.17
N PRO A 35 3.45 -2.71 13.60
CA PRO A 35 4.68 -2.39 12.87
C PRO A 35 5.63 -3.58 12.68
N ALA A 36 5.58 -4.54 13.61
CA ALA A 36 6.31 -5.81 13.49
C ALA A 36 5.84 -6.64 12.28
N THR A 37 4.55 -6.60 11.95
CA THR A 37 3.99 -7.26 10.75
C THR A 37 4.55 -6.62 9.48
N LEU A 38 4.58 -5.28 9.40
CA LEU A 38 5.21 -4.59 8.27
C LEU A 38 6.70 -4.98 8.11
N SER A 39 7.41 -5.13 9.23
CA SER A 39 8.81 -5.56 9.21
C SER A 39 8.98 -7.00 8.69
N LYS A 40 8.07 -7.91 9.02
CA LYS A 40 8.04 -9.28 8.48
C LYS A 40 7.69 -9.30 6.99
N ILE A 41 6.76 -8.45 6.54
CA ILE A 41 6.41 -8.29 5.13
C ILE A 41 7.61 -7.80 4.31
N LYS A 42 8.33 -6.78 4.79
CA LYS A 42 9.57 -6.30 4.15
C LYS A 42 10.65 -7.38 3.99
N LYS A 43 10.65 -8.37 4.88
CA LYS A 43 11.55 -9.54 4.84
C LYS A 43 10.98 -10.71 4.03
N GLY A 44 9.75 -10.60 3.51
CA GLY A 44 9.08 -11.67 2.77
C GLY A 44 8.62 -12.85 3.64
N ILE A 45 8.52 -12.69 4.97
CA ILE A 45 8.13 -13.75 5.91
C ILE A 45 6.61 -13.91 5.98
N THR A 46 5.88 -12.81 5.85
CA THR A 46 4.41 -12.78 5.86
C THR A 46 3.93 -11.87 4.73
N HIS A 47 2.63 -11.94 4.40
CA HIS A 47 2.00 -11.13 3.35
C HIS A 47 0.91 -10.23 3.92
N PHE A 48 0.52 -9.20 3.18
CA PHE A 48 -0.72 -8.47 3.50
C PHE A 48 -1.93 -9.40 3.37
N THR A 49 -2.83 -9.37 4.34
CA THR A 49 -4.08 -10.13 4.28
C THR A 49 -5.09 -9.43 3.38
N VAL A 50 -6.09 -10.17 2.90
CA VAL A 50 -7.18 -9.59 2.10
C VAL A 50 -7.88 -8.45 2.85
N ASN A 51 -8.17 -8.65 4.15
CA ASN A 51 -8.80 -7.62 4.99
C ASN A 51 -7.92 -6.36 5.13
N GLN A 52 -6.60 -6.51 5.20
CA GLN A 52 -5.69 -5.37 5.21
C GLN A 52 -5.69 -4.64 3.88
N ILE A 53 -5.66 -5.37 2.75
CA ILE A 53 -5.71 -4.79 1.41
C ILE A 53 -7.02 -4.01 1.19
N GLU A 54 -8.15 -4.57 1.62
CA GLU A 54 -9.45 -3.91 1.58
C GLU A 54 -9.45 -2.63 2.42
N THR A 55 -8.95 -2.70 3.66
CA THR A 55 -8.81 -1.54 4.54
C THR A 55 -7.94 -0.44 3.92
N ILE A 56 -6.83 -0.82 3.28
CA ILE A 56 -5.95 0.11 2.55
C ILE A 56 -6.70 0.80 1.41
N CYS A 57 -7.44 0.02 0.60
CA CYS A 57 -8.21 0.55 -0.53
C CYS A 57 -9.23 1.59 -0.06
N ILE A 58 -9.98 1.28 1.00
CA ILE A 58 -11.00 2.16 1.56
C ILE A 58 -10.35 3.40 2.18
N LYS A 59 -9.32 3.23 3.02
CA LYS A 59 -8.70 4.31 3.79
C LYS A 59 -8.04 5.38 2.92
N TYR A 60 -7.35 4.95 1.86
CA TYR A 60 -6.56 5.84 1.01
C TYR A 60 -7.15 6.04 -0.39
N ASN A 61 -8.36 5.53 -0.64
CA ASN A 61 -8.99 5.52 -1.96
C ASN A 61 -8.09 4.93 -3.07
N VAL A 62 -7.39 3.85 -2.72
CA VAL A 62 -6.45 3.16 -3.62
C VAL A 62 -7.22 2.23 -4.55
N ASN A 63 -6.76 2.16 -5.80
CA ASN A 63 -7.28 1.25 -6.78
C ASN A 63 -6.75 -0.17 -6.53
N ALA A 64 -7.65 -1.10 -6.21
CA ALA A 64 -7.29 -2.49 -6.00
C ALA A 64 -6.66 -3.14 -7.25
N ASN A 65 -7.11 -2.78 -8.46
CA ASN A 65 -6.52 -3.27 -9.70
C ASN A 65 -5.06 -2.85 -9.82
N TRP A 66 -4.71 -1.65 -9.33
CA TRP A 66 -3.31 -1.25 -9.26
C TRP A 66 -2.55 -2.11 -8.26
N ILE A 67 -3.08 -2.41 -7.07
CA ILE A 67 -2.41 -3.31 -6.09
C ILE A 67 -2.11 -4.69 -6.70
N PHE A 68 -2.99 -5.22 -7.56
CA PHE A 68 -2.79 -6.51 -8.25
C PHE A 68 -2.07 -6.40 -9.60
N GLY A 69 -1.75 -5.19 -10.05
CA GLY A 69 -1.01 -4.93 -11.28
C GLY A 69 -1.80 -5.08 -12.57
N LEU A 70 -3.12 -4.98 -12.48
CA LEU A 70 -4.05 -4.93 -13.60
C LEU A 70 -4.24 -3.50 -14.12
N GLU A 71 -3.89 -2.49 -13.33
CA GLU A 71 -4.01 -1.08 -13.70
C GLU A 71 -2.77 -0.27 -13.30
N LYS A 72 -2.58 0.89 -13.97
CA LYS A 72 -1.45 1.81 -13.74
C LYS A 72 -1.76 2.90 -12.72
N LYS A 73 -3.03 3.30 -12.60
CA LYS A 73 -3.50 4.39 -11.73
C LYS A 73 -3.57 3.97 -10.28
N VAL A 74 -2.87 4.67 -9.39
CA VAL A 74 -2.76 4.29 -7.97
C VAL A 74 -4.08 4.48 -7.21
N PHE A 75 -4.80 5.56 -7.51
CA PHE A 75 -6.03 5.97 -6.80
C PHE A 75 -7.24 5.99 -7.73
N ASN A 76 -8.45 5.82 -7.19
CA ASN A 76 -9.72 5.80 -7.97
C ASN A 76 -10.20 7.19 -8.43
N MET A 77 -9.31 8.15 -8.65
CA MET A 77 -9.65 9.53 -9.03
C MET A 77 -9.16 9.88 -10.44
N PRO A 78 -9.84 10.80 -11.16
CA PRO A 78 -9.34 11.35 -12.41
C PRO A 78 -7.97 12.02 -12.22
N GLY A 79 -7.06 11.86 -13.18
CA GLY A 79 -5.70 12.42 -13.10
C GLY A 79 -4.83 11.79 -12.01
N SER A 80 -5.19 10.61 -11.50
CA SER A 80 -4.39 9.87 -10.54
C SER A 80 -2.99 9.58 -11.07
N ILE A 81 -2.00 9.60 -10.17
CA ILE A 81 -0.63 9.21 -10.48
C ILE A 81 -0.58 7.78 -11.01
N GLU A 82 0.22 7.58 -12.05
CA GLU A 82 0.46 6.27 -12.63
C GLU A 82 1.84 5.77 -12.22
N ILE A 83 1.91 4.55 -11.70
CA ILE A 83 3.16 3.87 -11.37
C ILE A 83 3.25 2.59 -12.20
N THR A 84 4.23 2.56 -13.12
CA THR A 84 4.40 1.48 -14.11
C THR A 84 5.52 0.50 -13.77
N GLY A 85 6.37 0.80 -12.79
CA GLY A 85 7.52 -0.03 -12.38
C GLY A 85 7.44 -0.46 -10.92
N ILE A 86 7.78 -1.74 -10.65
CA ILE A 86 7.97 -2.36 -9.33
C ILE A 86 9.21 -3.23 -9.38
#